data_AF-A0A7W6EPR8-F1
#
_entry.id   AF-A0A7W6EPR8-F1
#
_cell.length_a   1.000
_cell.length_b   1.000
_cell.length_c   1.000
_cell.angle_alpha   90.00
_cell.angle_beta   90.00
_cell.angle_gamma   90.00
#
_symmetry.space_group_name_H-M   'P 1'
#
loop_
_entity.id
_entity.type
_entity.pdbx_description
1 polymer ?
#
loop_
_entity_poly.entity_id
_entity_poly.type
_entity_poly.pdbx_seq_one_letter_code
_entity_poly.pdbx_strand_id
1 'polypeptide(L)'
;MEKAEKIRKSYIDYVLENGQPPASFYAFAKKLKMAEAELYEFYTSFESIEMDVWKSFFDQALKTAETDPTYQGYSVREKLLAFYYTWVEVLKANRSFVSYSYRKLPQPVAAKNPQELRLFKEAFLTFAHDLMYEGRESKEVIARPYIANKYPEAVWLNTLYILDFWVKDTSRNFELTDTAIEKTVNTGFDLMGRSIVDTVVDLAKFMYQNR
;
A
#
# COMPACT_ATOMS: atom_id res chain seq x y z
N MET A 1 5.49 -15.33 -15.83
CA MET A 1 4.58 -14.27 -15.37
C MET A 1 3.12 -14.59 -15.71
N GLU A 2 2.79 -14.94 -16.96
CA GLU A 2 1.41 -15.23 -17.40
C GLU A 2 0.71 -16.36 -16.61
N LYS A 3 1.42 -17.45 -16.28
CA LYS A 3 0.85 -18.56 -15.49
C LYS A 3 0.49 -18.14 -14.06
N ALA A 4 1.35 -17.39 -13.38
CA ALA A 4 1.10 -16.89 -12.02
C ALA A 4 -0.13 -15.98 -11.99
N GLU A 5 -0.26 -15.07 -12.96
CA GLU A 5 -1.43 -14.21 -13.11
C GLU A 5 -2.72 -15.01 -13.34
N LYS A 6 -2.68 -16.04 -14.20
CA LYS A 6 -3.82 -16.95 -14.41
C LYS A 6 -4.22 -17.68 -13.14
N ILE A 7 -3.25 -18.13 -12.34
CA ILE A 7 -3.49 -18.78 -11.04
C ILE A 7 -4.17 -17.80 -10.07
N ARG A 8 -3.64 -16.58 -9.91
CA ARG A 8 -4.23 -15.54 -9.07
C ARG A 8 -5.67 -15.24 -9.48
N LYS A 9 -5.91 -14.99 -10.78
CA LYS A 9 -7.24 -14.70 -11.31
C LYS A 9 -8.22 -15.84 -11.04
N SER A 10 -7.80 -17.07 -11.31
CA SER A 10 -8.64 -18.25 -11.08
C SER A 10 -8.93 -18.49 -9.59
N TYR A 11 -8.00 -18.14 -8.70
CA TYR A 11 -8.21 -18.18 -7.26
C TYR A 11 -9.22 -17.12 -6.82
N ILE A 12 -9.05 -15.87 -7.28
CA ILE A 12 -9.98 -14.75 -7.04
C ILE A 12 -11.40 -15.16 -7.48
N ASP A 13 -11.56 -15.63 -8.72
CA ASP A 13 -12.86 -16.06 -9.26
C ASP A 13 -13.48 -17.16 -8.37
N TYR A 14 -12.68 -18.16 -7.98
CA TYR A 14 -13.14 -19.25 -7.13
C TYR A 14 -13.69 -18.75 -5.78
N VAL A 15 -12.91 -17.93 -5.06
CA VAL A 15 -13.32 -17.50 -3.71
C VAL A 15 -14.50 -16.55 -3.75
N LEU A 16 -14.66 -15.78 -4.84
CA LEU A 16 -15.81 -14.91 -5.03
C LEU A 16 -17.09 -15.69 -5.36
N GLU A 17 -16.98 -16.78 -6.12
CA GLU A 17 -18.12 -17.67 -6.42
C GLU A 17 -18.52 -18.54 -5.22
N ASN A 18 -17.55 -18.98 -4.41
CA ASN A 18 -17.76 -20.02 -3.39
C ASN A 18 -17.70 -19.50 -1.94
N GLY A 19 -17.22 -18.28 -1.71
CA GLY A 19 -17.08 -17.69 -0.37
C GLY A 19 -15.95 -18.28 0.50
N GLN A 20 -15.20 -19.25 -0.02
CA GLN A 20 -14.11 -19.93 0.69
C GLN A 20 -13.03 -20.41 -0.28
N PRO A 21 -11.80 -20.66 0.19
CA PRO A 21 -10.76 -21.29 -0.62
C PRO A 21 -11.20 -22.66 -1.13
N PRO A 22 -10.62 -23.16 -2.24
CA PRO A 22 -10.84 -24.53 -2.68
C PRO A 22 -10.54 -25.54 -1.59
N ALA A 23 -11.23 -26.68 -1.61
CA ALA A 23 -11.14 -27.71 -0.56
C ALA A 23 -9.71 -28.22 -0.30
N SER A 24 -8.86 -28.19 -1.33
CA SER A 24 -7.44 -28.49 -1.22
C SER A 24 -6.67 -27.91 -2.39
N PHE A 25 -5.35 -27.79 -2.23
CA PHE A 25 -4.46 -27.38 -3.30
C PHE A 25 -4.53 -28.32 -4.51
N TYR A 26 -4.64 -29.63 -4.27
CA TYR A 26 -4.94 -30.65 -5.28
C TYR A 26 -6.23 -30.38 -6.06
N ALA A 27 -7.34 -30.07 -5.36
CA ALA A 27 -8.61 -29.77 -6.01
C ALA A 27 -8.53 -28.51 -6.88
N PHE A 28 -7.76 -27.51 -6.43
CA PHE A 28 -7.51 -26.29 -7.18
C PHE A 28 -6.66 -26.56 -8.44
N ALA A 29 -5.56 -27.31 -8.32
CA ALA A 29 -4.73 -27.71 -9.45
C ALA A 29 -5.54 -28.47 -10.52
N LYS A 30 -6.42 -29.40 -10.09
CA LYS A 30 -7.39 -30.07 -10.99
C LYS A 30 -8.31 -29.09 -11.71
N LYS A 31 -8.87 -28.10 -11.02
CA LYS A 31 -9.72 -27.06 -11.64
C LYS A 31 -8.95 -26.25 -12.69
N LEU A 32 -7.68 -25.98 -12.43
CA LEU A 32 -6.76 -25.29 -13.33
C LEU A 32 -6.28 -26.15 -14.51
N LYS A 33 -6.59 -27.46 -14.52
CA LYS A 33 -6.10 -28.46 -15.48
C LYS A 33 -4.57 -28.54 -15.53
N MET A 34 -3.92 -28.47 -14.36
CA MET A 34 -2.47 -28.62 -14.21
C MET A 34 -2.14 -29.68 -13.15
N ALA A 35 -0.90 -30.17 -13.18
CA ALA A 35 -0.40 -31.04 -12.11
C ALA A 35 -0.25 -30.23 -10.82
N GLU A 36 -0.51 -30.84 -9.66
CA GLU A 36 -0.31 -30.18 -8.37
C GLU A 36 1.15 -29.77 -8.16
N ALA A 37 2.10 -30.60 -8.62
CA ALA A 37 3.53 -30.29 -8.63
C ALA A 37 3.85 -29.02 -9.42
N GLU A 38 3.19 -28.78 -10.57
CA GLU A 38 3.35 -27.55 -11.35
C GLU A 38 2.83 -26.34 -10.58
N LEU A 39 1.73 -26.48 -9.84
CA LEU A 39 1.21 -25.39 -9.01
C LEU A 39 2.18 -25.03 -7.86
N TYR A 40 2.87 -26.03 -7.29
CA TYR A 40 3.90 -25.82 -6.26
C TYR A 40 5.14 -25.06 -6.76
N GLU A 41 5.40 -25.03 -8.07
CA GLU A 41 6.46 -24.18 -8.65
C GLU A 41 6.14 -22.68 -8.52
N PHE A 42 4.86 -22.32 -8.34
CA PHE A 42 4.43 -20.92 -8.21
C PHE A 42 4.02 -20.57 -6.78
N TYR A 43 3.29 -21.46 -6.10
CA TYR A 43 2.67 -21.19 -4.81
C TYR A 43 2.68 -22.43 -3.93
N THR A 44 2.98 -22.25 -2.64
CA THR A 44 3.02 -23.36 -1.67
C THR A 44 1.73 -23.53 -0.89
N SER A 45 0.84 -22.54 -0.93
CA SER A 45 -0.44 -22.55 -0.20
C SER A 45 -1.40 -21.49 -0.75
N PHE A 46 -2.66 -21.49 -0.31
CA PHE A 46 -3.62 -20.43 -0.68
C PHE A 46 -3.22 -19.08 -0.11
N GLU A 47 -2.64 -19.04 1.09
CA GLU A 47 -2.11 -17.84 1.72
C GLU A 47 -0.98 -17.22 0.86
N SER A 48 -0.15 -18.05 0.22
CA SER A 48 0.87 -17.55 -0.70
C SER A 48 0.30 -16.91 -1.97
N ILE A 49 -0.85 -17.41 -2.44
CA ILE A 49 -1.60 -16.78 -3.54
C ILE A 49 -2.18 -15.45 -3.07
N GLU A 50 -2.81 -15.39 -1.90
CA GLU A 50 -3.39 -14.16 -1.35
C GLU A 50 -2.33 -13.06 -1.12
N MET A 51 -1.16 -13.43 -0.58
CA MET A 51 -0.03 -12.50 -0.44
C MET A 51 0.40 -11.91 -1.78
N ASP A 52 0.49 -12.74 -2.82
CA ASP A 52 0.88 -12.30 -4.15
C ASP A 52 -0.23 -11.49 -4.84
N VAL A 53 -1.51 -11.77 -4.57
CA VAL A 53 -2.62 -10.91 -5.02
C VAL A 53 -2.49 -9.51 -4.43
N TRP A 54 -2.30 -9.38 -3.12
CA TRP A 54 -2.10 -8.07 -2.48
C TRP A 54 -0.90 -7.32 -3.03
N LYS A 55 0.24 -8.01 -3.20
CA LYS A 55 1.42 -7.45 -3.85
C LYS A 55 1.12 -7.00 -5.28
N SER A 56 0.37 -7.79 -6.04
CA SER A 56 0.04 -7.47 -7.44
C SER A 56 -0.79 -6.20 -7.58
N PHE A 57 -1.68 -5.88 -6.61
CA PHE A 57 -2.42 -4.61 -6.61
C PHE A 57 -1.50 -3.42 -6.41
N PHE A 58 -0.49 -3.55 -5.55
CA PHE A 58 0.55 -2.54 -5.37
C PHE A 58 1.40 -2.38 -6.63
N ASP A 59 1.94 -3.48 -7.16
CA ASP A 59 2.81 -3.45 -8.34
C ASP A 59 2.09 -2.84 -9.54
N GLN A 60 0.81 -3.20 -9.74
CA GLN A 60 -0.02 -2.64 -10.79
C GLN A 60 -0.20 -1.13 -10.61
N ALA A 61 -0.53 -0.67 -9.40
CA ALA A 61 -0.75 0.74 -9.12
C ALA A 61 0.51 1.57 -9.33
N LEU A 62 1.65 1.09 -8.80
CA LEU A 62 2.94 1.76 -8.97
C LEU A 62 3.33 1.85 -10.44
N LYS A 63 3.26 0.72 -11.16
CA LYS A 63 3.58 0.70 -12.60
C LYS A 63 2.66 1.63 -13.41
N THR A 64 1.36 1.66 -13.10
CA THR A 64 0.42 2.55 -13.77
C THR A 64 0.75 4.01 -13.51
N ALA A 65 1.06 4.38 -12.26
CA ALA A 65 1.48 5.74 -11.93
C ALA A 65 2.79 6.15 -12.65
N GLU A 66 3.79 5.27 -12.68
CA GLU A 66 5.08 5.51 -13.34
C GLU A 66 5.00 5.60 -14.87
N THR A 67 3.93 5.08 -15.47
CA THR A 67 3.71 5.16 -16.93
C THR A 67 3.27 6.56 -17.35
N ASP A 68 2.72 7.37 -16.44
CA ASP A 68 2.41 8.77 -16.72
C ASP A 68 3.74 9.56 -16.87
N PRO A 69 4.00 10.17 -18.05
CA PRO A 69 5.23 10.94 -18.27
C PRO A 69 5.43 12.09 -17.26
N THR A 70 4.35 12.61 -16.68
CA THR A 70 4.40 13.68 -15.68
C THR A 70 4.89 13.19 -14.31
N TYR A 71 4.74 11.89 -14.01
CA TYR A 71 5.11 11.31 -12.72
C TYR A 71 6.58 11.51 -12.36
N GLN A 72 7.46 11.50 -13.36
CA GLN A 72 8.90 11.71 -13.15
C GLN A 72 9.24 13.14 -12.69
N GLY A 73 8.40 14.12 -13.01
CA GLY A 73 8.56 15.51 -12.62
C GLY A 73 7.88 15.88 -11.29
N TYR A 74 7.13 14.96 -10.69
CA TYR A 74 6.42 15.18 -9.44
C TYR A 74 7.37 15.26 -8.23
N SER A 75 7.00 16.13 -7.29
CA SER A 75 7.51 16.10 -5.92
C SER A 75 7.19 14.75 -5.25
N VAL A 76 7.85 14.41 -4.15
CA VAL A 76 7.61 13.10 -3.50
C VAL A 76 6.22 13.04 -2.86
N ARG A 77 5.66 14.20 -2.48
CA ARG A 77 4.25 14.33 -2.07
C ARG A 77 3.30 14.01 -3.21
N GLU A 78 3.51 14.61 -4.37
CA GLU A 78 2.68 14.36 -5.55
C GLU A 78 2.80 12.91 -6.03
N LYS A 79 4.00 12.31 -5.98
CA LYS A 79 4.21 10.89 -6.29
C LYS A 79 3.41 9.97 -5.36
N LEU A 80 3.37 10.26 -4.06
CA LEU A 80 2.61 9.47 -3.10
C LEU A 80 1.08 9.67 -3.29
N LEU A 81 0.63 10.90 -3.55
CA LEU A 81 -0.77 11.18 -3.89
C LEU A 81 -1.21 10.40 -5.14
N ALA A 82 -0.45 10.53 -6.23
CA ALA A 82 -0.72 9.86 -7.50
C ALA A 82 -0.73 8.33 -7.33
N PHE A 83 0.20 7.78 -6.54
CA PHE A 83 0.19 6.37 -6.18
C PHE A 83 -1.11 5.98 -5.45
N TYR A 84 -1.52 6.69 -4.40
CA TYR A 84 -2.70 6.31 -3.64
C TYR A 84 -4.01 6.41 -4.44
N TYR A 85 -4.17 7.44 -5.27
CA TYR A 85 -5.34 7.53 -6.16
C TYR A 85 -5.36 6.35 -7.15
N THR A 86 -4.21 6.05 -7.76
CA THR A 86 -4.09 4.91 -8.69
C THR A 86 -4.33 3.58 -8.00
N TRP A 87 -3.81 3.41 -6.78
CA TRP A 87 -4.00 2.22 -5.98
C TRP A 87 -5.46 2.00 -5.61
N VAL A 88 -6.17 3.05 -5.20
CA VAL A 88 -7.61 2.97 -4.93
C VAL A 88 -8.40 2.60 -6.19
N GLU A 89 -8.03 3.09 -7.38
CA GLU A 89 -8.66 2.64 -8.63
C GLU A 89 -8.42 1.14 -8.90
N VAL A 90 -7.21 0.62 -8.64
CA VAL A 90 -6.92 -0.82 -8.73
C VAL A 90 -7.76 -1.61 -7.72
N LEU A 91 -7.90 -1.12 -6.47
CA LEU A 91 -8.74 -1.76 -5.46
C LEU A 91 -10.23 -1.72 -5.85
N LYS A 92 -10.71 -0.62 -6.45
CA LYS A 92 -12.09 -0.47 -6.94
C LYS A 92 -12.40 -1.50 -8.03
N ALA A 93 -11.48 -1.71 -8.97
CA ALA A 93 -11.62 -2.74 -10.00
C ALA A 93 -11.69 -4.16 -9.41
N ASN A 94 -11.15 -4.38 -8.21
CA ASN A 94 -11.09 -5.67 -7.52
C ASN A 94 -11.92 -5.70 -6.22
N ARG A 95 -12.92 -4.82 -6.07
CA ARG A 95 -13.56 -4.52 -4.79
C ARG A 95 -14.13 -5.75 -4.07
N SER A 96 -14.75 -6.67 -4.80
CA SER A 96 -15.31 -7.89 -4.22
C SER A 96 -14.23 -8.72 -3.53
N PHE A 97 -13.08 -8.91 -4.18
CA PHE A 97 -11.98 -9.69 -3.62
C PHE A 97 -11.33 -8.96 -2.45
N VAL A 98 -11.07 -7.66 -2.59
CA VAL A 98 -10.49 -6.86 -1.51
C VAL A 98 -11.38 -6.90 -0.28
N SER A 99 -12.70 -6.76 -0.45
CA SER A 99 -13.67 -6.85 0.65
C SER A 99 -13.73 -8.26 1.28
N TYR A 100 -13.61 -9.31 0.47
CA TYR A 100 -13.56 -10.69 0.93
C TYR A 100 -12.30 -10.96 1.77
N SER A 101 -11.13 -10.60 1.25
CA SER A 101 -9.84 -10.81 1.93
C SER A 101 -9.75 -9.94 3.17
N TYR A 102 -10.13 -8.66 3.10
CA TYR A 102 -10.08 -7.72 4.22
C TYR A 102 -10.86 -8.18 5.45
N ARG A 103 -12.06 -8.75 5.25
CA ARG A 103 -12.90 -9.25 6.37
C ARG A 103 -12.26 -10.40 7.15
N LYS A 104 -11.32 -11.12 6.53
CA LYS A 104 -10.59 -12.21 7.16
C LYS A 104 -9.36 -11.74 7.91
N LEU A 105 -8.89 -10.51 7.67
CA LEU A 105 -7.72 -9.98 8.34
C LEU A 105 -8.00 -9.74 9.83
N PRO A 106 -7.08 -10.11 10.73
CA PRO A 106 -7.17 -9.79 12.15
C PRO A 106 -7.19 -8.27 12.38
N GLN A 107 -8.15 -7.82 13.20
CA GLN A 107 -8.37 -6.41 13.49
C GLN A 107 -7.78 -5.99 14.85
N PRO A 108 -7.32 -4.73 15.00
CA PRO A 108 -7.10 -3.75 13.94
C PRO A 108 -5.87 -4.12 13.07
N VAL A 109 -6.00 -4.03 11.75
CA VAL A 109 -4.96 -4.48 10.78
C VAL A 109 -3.57 -3.94 11.11
N ALA A 110 -3.47 -2.64 11.41
CA ALA A 110 -2.21 -1.97 11.73
C ALA A 110 -1.48 -2.56 12.94
N ALA A 111 -2.21 -3.04 13.96
CA ALA A 111 -1.60 -3.63 15.15
C ALA A 111 -1.28 -5.12 14.99
N LYS A 112 -2.05 -5.82 14.14
CA LYS A 112 -1.96 -7.27 14.00
C LYS A 112 -1.00 -7.73 12.91
N ASN A 113 -0.63 -6.84 11.98
CA ASN A 113 0.35 -7.08 10.91
C ASN A 113 0.15 -8.45 10.22
N PRO A 114 -1.01 -8.65 9.56
CA PRO A 114 -1.39 -9.94 8.99
C PRO A 114 -0.40 -10.44 7.95
N GLN A 115 -0.22 -11.77 7.88
CA GLN A 115 0.74 -12.38 6.96
C GLN A 115 0.35 -12.19 5.50
N GLU A 116 -0.95 -12.13 5.22
CA GLU A 116 -1.54 -11.92 3.90
C GLU A 116 -1.07 -10.59 3.27
N LEU A 117 -0.69 -9.59 4.07
CA LEU A 117 -0.18 -8.32 3.58
C LEU A 117 1.35 -8.26 3.52
N ARG A 118 2.08 -9.33 3.87
CA ARG A 118 3.53 -9.29 4.05
C ARG A 118 4.29 -8.89 2.79
N LEU A 119 4.03 -9.55 1.66
CA LEU A 119 4.71 -9.23 0.40
C LEU A 119 4.39 -7.82 -0.11
N PHE A 120 3.15 -7.37 0.09
CA PHE A 120 2.76 -5.99 -0.19
C PHE A 120 3.53 -5.01 0.70
N LYS A 121 3.58 -5.25 2.02
CA LYS A 121 4.32 -4.41 2.97
C LYS A 121 5.81 -4.32 2.62
N GLU A 122 6.45 -5.44 2.32
CA GLU A 122 7.87 -5.49 1.94
C GLU A 122 8.13 -4.63 0.69
N ALA A 123 7.34 -4.81 -0.37
CA ALA A 123 7.46 -4.02 -1.60
C ALA A 123 7.15 -2.53 -1.39
N PHE A 124 6.10 -2.24 -0.60
CA PHE A 124 5.71 -0.88 -0.28
C PHE A 124 6.77 -0.14 0.54
N LEU A 125 7.39 -0.80 1.52
CA LEU A 125 8.43 -0.18 2.33
C LEU A 125 9.65 0.17 1.49
N THR A 126 10.04 -0.66 0.51
CA THR A 126 11.08 -0.29 -0.46
C THR A 126 10.72 0.99 -1.21
N PHE A 127 9.51 1.04 -1.79
CA PHE A 127 9.01 2.25 -2.45
C PHE A 127 8.99 3.48 -1.53
N ALA A 128 8.52 3.33 -0.28
CA ALA A 128 8.48 4.41 0.69
C ALA A 128 9.90 4.85 1.11
N HIS A 129 10.86 3.92 1.21
CA HIS A 129 12.26 4.25 1.47
C HIS A 129 12.85 5.12 0.35
N ASP A 130 12.58 4.76 -0.90
CA ASP A 130 13.04 5.52 -2.08
C ASP A 130 12.41 6.90 -2.13
N LEU A 131 11.09 7.02 -1.88
CA LEU A 131 10.42 8.32 -1.75
C LEU A 131 11.01 9.18 -0.63
N MET A 132 11.28 8.59 0.54
CA MET A 132 11.86 9.34 1.66
C MET A 132 13.31 9.75 1.39
N TYR A 133 14.05 8.96 0.61
CA TYR A 133 15.39 9.31 0.14
C TYR A 133 15.33 10.51 -0.82
N GLU A 134 14.52 10.41 -1.87
CA GLU A 134 14.31 11.49 -2.84
C GLU A 134 13.81 12.77 -2.16
N GLY A 135 12.88 12.66 -1.20
CA GLY A 135 12.35 13.79 -0.45
C GLY A 135 13.40 14.52 0.38
N ARG A 136 14.44 13.80 0.85
CA ARG A 136 15.57 14.43 1.56
C ARG A 136 16.47 15.18 0.60
N GLU A 137 16.76 14.61 -0.57
CA GLU A 137 17.57 15.25 -1.61
C GLU A 137 16.89 16.54 -2.13
N SER A 138 15.57 16.51 -2.31
CA SER A 138 14.78 17.68 -2.72
C SER A 138 14.50 18.68 -1.59
N LYS A 139 14.85 18.35 -0.34
CA LYS A 139 14.55 19.11 0.89
C LYS A 139 13.07 19.22 1.24
N GLU A 140 12.21 18.46 0.59
CA GLU A 140 10.80 18.35 0.96
C GLU A 140 10.60 17.60 2.29
N VAL A 141 11.49 16.65 2.59
CA VAL A 141 11.51 15.85 3.81
C VAL A 141 12.75 16.20 4.63
N ILE A 142 12.56 16.57 5.90
CA ILE A 142 13.66 16.86 6.81
C ILE A 142 14.10 15.59 7.55
N ALA A 143 15.40 15.30 7.47
CA ALA A 143 16.04 14.28 8.28
C ALA A 143 16.14 14.73 9.75
N ARG A 144 15.06 14.51 10.51
CA ARG A 144 15.01 14.82 11.94
C ARG A 144 15.73 13.73 12.75
N PRO A 145 16.59 14.10 13.73
CA PRO A 145 17.27 13.13 14.59
C PRO A 145 16.30 12.14 15.23
N TYR A 146 16.69 10.87 15.30
CA TYR A 146 15.96 9.76 15.93
C TYR A 146 14.65 9.31 15.26
N ILE A 147 14.02 10.13 14.40
CA ILE A 147 12.70 9.83 13.81
C ILE A 147 12.71 9.66 12.28
N ALA A 148 13.71 10.19 11.57
CA ALA A 148 13.75 10.11 10.11
C ALA A 148 13.73 8.67 9.56
N ASN A 149 14.32 7.72 10.30
CA ASN A 149 14.33 6.30 9.93
C ASN A 149 12.97 5.61 10.14
N LYS A 150 11.95 6.31 10.65
CA LYS A 150 10.59 5.80 10.90
C LYS A 150 9.56 6.33 9.93
N TYR A 151 9.94 7.24 9.02
CA TYR A 151 9.02 7.81 8.06
C TYR A 151 8.42 6.76 7.10
N PRO A 152 9.19 5.82 6.53
CA PRO A 152 8.61 4.77 5.68
C PRO A 152 7.53 3.94 6.40
N GLU A 153 7.76 3.61 7.67
CA GLU A 153 6.77 2.91 8.50
C GLU A 153 5.55 3.77 8.81
N ALA A 154 5.72 5.08 9.00
CA ALA A 154 4.60 6.01 9.18
C ALA A 154 3.74 6.10 7.90
N VAL A 155 4.38 6.15 6.73
CA VAL A 155 3.68 6.09 5.43
C VAL A 155 2.96 4.75 5.25
N TRP A 156 3.56 3.64 5.68
CA TRP A 156 2.87 2.34 5.69
C TRP A 156 1.65 2.33 6.61
N LEU A 157 1.73 2.94 7.80
CA LEU A 157 0.56 3.10 8.68
C LEU A 157 -0.54 3.94 8.02
N ASN A 158 -0.18 4.98 7.25
CA ASN A 158 -1.13 5.74 6.46
C ASN A 158 -1.78 4.90 5.36
N THR A 159 -1.03 4.03 4.66
CA THR A 159 -1.57 3.07 3.69
C THR A 159 -2.62 2.14 4.32
N LEU A 160 -2.35 1.62 5.52
CA LEU A 160 -3.31 0.77 6.24
C LEU A 160 -4.55 1.54 6.71
N TYR A 161 -4.38 2.80 7.11
CA TYR A 161 -5.50 3.70 7.40
C TYR A 161 -6.37 3.93 6.16
N ILE A 162 -5.77 4.24 5.02
CA ILE A 162 -6.50 4.44 3.75
C ILE A 162 -7.25 3.17 3.35
N LEU A 163 -6.62 1.99 3.50
CA LEU A 163 -7.29 0.71 3.22
C LEU A 163 -8.52 0.49 4.10
N ASP A 164 -8.37 0.65 5.42
CA ASP A 164 -9.47 0.47 6.37
C ASP A 164 -10.60 1.47 6.11
N PHE A 165 -10.25 2.73 5.80
CA PHE A 165 -11.20 3.77 5.45
C PHE A 165 -11.95 3.42 4.16
N TRP A 166 -11.24 3.09 3.08
CA TRP A 166 -11.82 2.80 1.77
C TRP A 166 -12.78 1.59 1.78
N VAL A 167 -12.45 0.54 2.54
CA VAL A 167 -13.34 -0.62 2.67
C VAL A 167 -14.68 -0.24 3.32
N LYS A 168 -14.67 0.76 4.23
CA LYS A 168 -15.86 1.23 4.96
C LYS A 168 -16.57 2.40 4.28
N ASP A 169 -15.93 3.03 3.31
CA ASP A 169 -16.48 4.20 2.62
C ASP A 169 -17.69 3.82 1.75
N THR A 170 -18.82 4.48 2.03
CA THR A 170 -20.10 4.30 1.34
C THR A 170 -20.50 5.55 0.55
N SER A 171 -19.62 6.56 0.46
CA SER A 171 -19.89 7.77 -0.31
C SER A 171 -19.96 7.47 -1.81
N ARG A 172 -20.53 8.40 -2.57
CA ARG A 172 -20.60 8.26 -4.02
C ARG A 172 -19.19 8.23 -4.58
N ASN A 173 -18.88 7.20 -5.36
CA ASN A 173 -17.58 7.01 -6.02
C ASN A 173 -16.36 7.03 -5.08
N PHE A 174 -16.53 6.86 -3.77
CA PHE A 174 -15.46 6.91 -2.76
C PHE A 174 -14.81 8.29 -2.56
N GLU A 175 -15.57 9.38 -2.80
CA GLU A 175 -15.06 10.76 -2.64
C GLU A 175 -14.50 11.08 -1.23
N LEU A 176 -14.95 10.35 -0.19
CA LEU A 176 -14.41 10.54 1.17
C LEU A 176 -13.04 9.87 1.30
N THR A 177 -12.81 8.76 0.61
CA THR A 177 -11.49 8.15 0.50
C THR A 177 -10.52 9.11 -0.20
N ASP A 178 -10.93 9.73 -1.31
CA ASP A 178 -10.09 10.71 -2.01
C ASP A 178 -9.71 11.88 -1.10
N THR A 179 -10.68 12.38 -0.33
CA THR A 179 -10.47 13.42 0.69
C THR A 179 -9.53 12.94 1.80
N ALA A 180 -9.65 11.69 2.24
CA ALA A 180 -8.79 11.11 3.26
C ALA A 180 -7.34 10.98 2.77
N ILE A 181 -7.13 10.54 1.53
CA ILE A 181 -5.81 10.50 0.88
C ILE A 181 -5.20 11.90 0.89
N GLU A 182 -5.90 12.88 0.33
CA GLU A 182 -5.39 14.25 0.21
C GLU A 182 -5.01 14.82 1.57
N LYS A 183 -5.90 14.72 2.56
CA LYS A 183 -5.66 15.30 3.88
C LYS A 183 -4.52 14.60 4.61
N THR A 184 -4.47 13.28 4.59
CA THR A 184 -3.47 12.54 5.36
C THR A 184 -2.08 12.61 4.75
N VAL A 185 -1.97 12.59 3.41
CA VAL A 185 -0.68 12.76 2.73
C VAL A 185 -0.15 14.18 2.96
N ASN A 186 -0.97 15.21 2.71
CA ASN A 186 -0.52 16.59 2.93
C ASN A 186 -0.09 16.83 4.38
N THR A 187 -0.90 16.38 5.34
CA THR A 187 -0.56 16.49 6.76
C THR A 187 0.74 15.75 7.09
N GLY A 188 0.93 14.53 6.56
CA GLY A 188 2.15 13.77 6.76
C GLY A 188 3.39 14.49 6.24
N PHE A 189 3.34 15.04 5.03
CA PHE A 189 4.45 15.79 4.45
C PHE A 189 4.70 17.13 5.15
N ASP A 190 3.66 17.82 5.61
CA ASP A 190 3.81 19.07 6.37
C ASP A 190 4.52 18.81 7.72
N LEU A 191 4.29 17.65 8.33
CA LEU A 191 5.00 17.22 9.55
C LEU A 191 6.45 16.77 9.28
N MET A 192 6.69 16.11 8.15
CA MET A 192 8.01 15.64 7.76
C MET A 192 8.90 16.78 7.22
N GLY A 193 8.31 17.82 6.66
CA GLY A 193 8.98 18.99 6.10
C GLY A 193 9.33 20.06 7.14
N ARG A 194 9.75 21.24 6.66
CA ARG A 194 10.00 22.41 7.52
C ARG A 194 8.68 22.99 7.98
N SER A 195 8.46 22.97 9.28
CA SER A 195 7.20 23.39 9.89
C SER A 195 7.38 24.71 10.67
N ILE A 196 6.25 25.33 11.02
CA ILE A 196 6.22 26.49 11.93
C ILE A 196 6.87 26.15 13.28
N VAL A 197 6.76 24.90 13.73
CA VAL A 197 7.41 24.43 14.97
C VAL A 197 8.92 24.58 14.89
N ASP A 198 9.53 24.29 13.73
CA ASP A 198 10.98 24.45 13.54
C ASP A 198 11.38 25.92 13.65
N THR A 199 10.61 26.82 13.03
CA THR A 199 10.84 28.26 13.11
C THR A 199 10.75 28.77 14.54
N VAL A 200 9.77 28.29 15.33
CA VAL A 200 9.61 28.66 16.74
C VAL A 200 10.76 28.12 17.59
N VAL A 201 11.19 26.88 17.37
CA VAL A 201 12.33 26.28 18.07
C VAL A 201 13.63 27.01 17.72
N ASP A 202 13.85 27.36 16.46
CA ASP A 202 15.02 28.12 16.01
C ASP A 202 15.05 29.52 16.65
N LEU A 203 13.90 30.21 16.72
CA LEU A 203 13.77 31.49 17.41
C LEU A 203 14.08 31.37 18.91
N ALA A 204 13.57 30.33 19.57
CA ALA A 204 13.84 30.09 20.99
C ALA A 204 15.33 29.84 21.25
N LYS A 205 16.00 29.04 20.41
CA LYS A 205 17.44 28.82 20.47
C LYS A 205 18.22 30.12 20.26
N PHE A 206 17.83 30.92 19.26
CA PHE A 206 18.46 32.20 18.98
C PHE A 206 18.38 33.16 20.18
N MET A 207 17.19 33.30 20.79
CA MET A 207 17.01 34.15 21.97
C MET A 207 17.85 33.67 23.17
N TYR A 208 18.02 32.36 23.34
CA TYR A 208 18.84 31.80 24.41
C TYR A 208 20.35 32.03 24.17
N GLN A 209 20.82 31.90 22.93
CA GLN A 209 22.24 32.05 22.58
C GLN A 209 22.72 33.51 22.55
N ASN A 210 21.82 34.47 22.33
CA ASN A 210 22.14 35.90 22.26
C ASN A 210 21.69 36.67 23.51
N ARG A 211 21.75 35.99 24.67
CA ARG A 211 21.53 36.56 25.99
C ARG A 211 22.83 36.83 26.72
#